data_AF-A0A9D2I6P8-F1
#
_entry.id   AF-A0A9D2I6P8-F1
#
_cell.length_a   1.000
_cell.length_b   1.000
_cell.length_c   1.000
_cell.angle_alpha   90.00
_cell.angle_beta   90.00
_cell.angle_gamma   90.00
#
_symmetry.space_group_name_H-M   'P 1'
#
loop_
_entity.id
_entity.type
_entity.pdbx_description
1 polymer ?
#
loop_
_entity_poly.entity_id
_entity_poly.type
_entity_poly.pdbx_seq_one_letter_code
_entity_poly.pdbx_strand_id
1 'polypeptide(L)'
;MRLFENYFKLYPYIEALNDDAPDAEIRWEISDLLRFLEDYLNITTNQYMRVKNKRECLAAYKDNKKLLHREINIMFGDIHFMFVAMGKVYSNVLLLLKILGKHELLCSVLSSDHYKTVKFFRNNLEHMDEKLTDQNDKYRKSWYSTSSRSHWFSRQWGTMSETEITLGDYTFSIDEQSLFPLWEIYDQILAILNEKYIVPNKEKVDRLFKGHLPSE
;
A
#
# COMPACT_ATOMS: atom_id res chain seq x y z
N MET A 1 -3.29 -11.72 10.15
CA MET A 1 -2.56 -10.85 9.22
C MET A 1 -1.74 -9.86 10.01
N ARG A 2 -0.59 -9.42 9.48
CA ARG A 2 0.35 -8.56 10.21
C ARG A 2 -0.27 -7.20 10.53
N LEU A 3 -0.13 -6.75 11.78
CA LEU A 3 -0.48 -5.40 12.24
C LEU A 3 0.81 -4.59 12.37
N PHE A 4 0.78 -3.32 11.96
CA PHE A 4 1.91 -2.40 12.00
C PHE A 4 1.62 -1.31 13.04
N GLU A 5 2.30 -1.35 14.18
CA GLU A 5 2.02 -0.45 15.31
C GLU A 5 3.28 -0.08 16.12
N ASN A 6 4.46 -0.22 15.50
CA ASN A 6 5.71 0.05 16.20
C ASN A 6 5.90 1.54 16.47
N TYR A 7 5.27 2.45 15.71
CA TYR A 7 5.37 3.89 15.89
C TYR A 7 5.16 4.30 17.36
N PHE A 8 4.07 3.86 18.00
CA PHE A 8 3.74 4.26 19.38
C PHE A 8 4.78 3.79 20.41
N LYS A 9 5.55 2.76 20.08
CA LYS A 9 6.65 2.26 20.91
C LYS A 9 7.97 2.97 20.60
N LEU A 10 8.17 3.40 19.36
CA LEU A 10 9.47 3.87 18.86
C LEU A 10 9.61 5.39 18.81
N TYR A 11 8.51 6.14 18.66
CA TYR A 11 8.54 7.61 18.51
C TYR A 11 9.33 8.34 19.62
N PRO A 12 9.28 7.95 20.91
CA PRO A 12 10.01 8.68 21.96
C PRO A 12 11.53 8.58 21.80
N TYR A 13 12.00 7.56 21.08
CA TYR A 13 13.42 7.33 20.82
C TYR A 13 13.90 7.95 19.50
N ILE A 14 12.97 8.29 18.62
CA ILE A 14 13.23 8.91 17.31
C ILE A 14 13.21 10.43 17.46
N GLU A 15 12.16 10.97 18.05
CA GLU A 15 11.93 12.41 18.19
C GLU A 15 13.02 13.09 19.01
N ALA A 16 13.25 14.38 18.74
CA ALA A 16 14.19 15.15 19.53
C ALA A 16 13.63 15.42 20.93
N LEU A 17 14.49 15.24 21.93
CA LEU A 17 14.15 15.55 23.33
C LEU A 17 14.09 17.05 23.63
N ASN A 18 14.69 17.87 22.76
CA ASN A 18 14.64 19.32 22.80
C ASN A 18 14.61 19.83 21.34
N ASP A 19 13.76 20.82 21.07
CA ASP A 19 13.59 21.45 19.77
C ASP A 19 14.85 22.20 19.31
N ASP A 20 15.75 22.56 20.24
CA ASP A 20 17.05 23.17 19.91
C ASP A 20 18.07 22.18 19.32
N ALA A 21 17.75 20.88 19.22
CA ALA A 21 18.66 19.90 18.65
C ALA A 21 18.89 20.19 17.14
N PRO A 22 20.14 20.17 16.63
CA PRO A 22 20.43 20.50 15.23
C PRO A 22 19.70 19.65 14.19
N ASP A 23 19.23 18.46 14.57
CA ASP A 23 18.50 17.52 13.73
C ASP A 23 17.04 17.31 14.19
N ALA A 24 16.49 18.22 15.01
CA ALA A 24 15.14 18.10 15.56
C ALA A 24 14.08 17.97 14.47
N GLU A 25 14.01 18.93 13.53
CA GLU A 25 13.02 18.92 12.44
C GLU A 25 13.07 17.62 11.63
N ILE A 26 14.27 17.13 11.33
CA ILE A 26 14.46 15.88 10.59
C ILE A 26 13.91 14.68 11.38
N ARG A 27 14.12 14.64 12.70
CA ARG A 27 13.61 13.58 13.56
C ARG A 27 12.08 13.59 13.65
N TRP A 28 11.47 14.76 13.75
CA TRP A 28 10.01 14.92 13.71
C TRP A 28 9.44 14.43 12.37
N GLU A 29 10.07 14.82 11.25
CA GLU A 29 9.66 14.36 9.92
C GLU A 29 9.76 12.83 9.79
N ILE A 30 10.84 12.22 10.28
CA ILE A 30 10.99 10.77 10.31
C ILE A 30 9.88 10.11 11.14
N SER A 31 9.55 10.67 12.30
CA SER A 31 8.51 10.18 13.20
C SER A 31 7.13 10.18 12.51
N ASP A 32 6.75 11.32 11.91
CA ASP A 32 5.48 11.46 11.19
C ASP A 32 5.39 10.51 9.99
N LEU A 33 6.47 10.39 9.22
CA LEU A 33 6.51 9.49 8.07
C LEU A 33 6.42 8.02 8.50
N LEU A 34 7.00 7.63 9.63
CA LEU A 34 6.85 6.29 10.19
C LEU A 34 5.39 6.02 10.58
N ARG A 35 4.72 6.96 11.25
CA ARG A 35 3.29 6.82 11.60
C ARG A 35 2.44 6.62 10.34
N PHE A 36 2.61 7.50 9.35
CA PHE A 36 1.84 7.40 8.11
C PHE A 36 2.16 6.12 7.32
N LEU A 37 3.41 5.66 7.34
CA LEU A 37 3.79 4.39 6.74
C LEU A 37 3.01 3.23 7.36
N GLU A 38 2.93 3.16 8.70
CA GLU A 38 2.18 2.13 9.41
C GLU A 38 0.67 2.22 9.16
N ASP A 39 0.10 3.43 9.19
CA ASP A 39 -1.31 3.65 8.88
C ASP A 39 -1.67 3.13 7.48
N TYR A 40 -0.88 3.48 6.46
CA TYR A 40 -1.14 3.02 5.09
C TYR A 40 -0.86 1.52 4.88
N LEU A 41 0.09 0.93 5.59
CA LEU A 41 0.30 -0.52 5.60
C LEU A 41 -0.91 -1.23 6.22
N ASN A 42 -1.42 -0.74 7.35
CA ASN A 42 -2.63 -1.28 7.98
C ASN A 42 -3.87 -1.11 7.09
N ILE A 43 -4.03 0.03 6.42
CA ILE A 43 -5.11 0.24 5.45
C ILE A 43 -4.99 -0.77 4.30
N THR A 44 -3.80 -0.94 3.73
CA THR A 44 -3.53 -1.92 2.65
C THR A 44 -3.93 -3.32 3.07
N THR A 45 -3.45 -3.75 4.24
CA THR A 45 -3.80 -5.01 4.91
C THR A 45 -5.31 -5.15 5.05
N ASN A 46 -5.99 -4.17 5.63
CA ASN A 46 -7.43 -4.21 5.83
C ASN A 46 -8.21 -4.31 4.51
N GLN A 47 -7.81 -3.58 3.47
CA GLN A 47 -8.46 -3.68 2.16
C GLN A 47 -8.25 -5.04 1.51
N TYR A 48 -7.02 -5.58 1.54
CA TYR A 48 -6.76 -6.94 1.08
C TYR A 48 -7.66 -7.96 1.79
N MET A 49 -7.80 -7.83 3.11
CA MET A 49 -8.66 -8.70 3.92
C MET A 49 -10.13 -8.65 3.48
N ARG A 50 -10.65 -7.46 3.19
CA ARG A 50 -12.02 -7.26 2.70
C ARG A 50 -12.20 -7.84 1.30
N VAL A 51 -11.22 -7.66 0.42
CA VAL A 51 -11.22 -8.26 -0.93
C VAL A 51 -11.23 -9.78 -0.86
N LYS A 52 -10.33 -10.37 -0.06
CA LYS A 52 -10.26 -11.83 0.16
C LYS A 52 -11.59 -12.39 0.65
N ASN A 53 -12.13 -11.84 1.74
CA ASN A 53 -13.40 -12.29 2.32
C ASN A 53 -14.57 -12.17 1.33
N LYS A 54 -14.67 -11.04 0.62
CA LYS A 54 -15.72 -10.86 -0.39
C LYS A 54 -15.62 -11.89 -1.51
N ARG A 55 -14.40 -12.15 -1.99
CA ARG A 55 -14.14 -13.11 -3.07
C ARG A 55 -14.64 -14.51 -2.71
N GLU A 56 -14.37 -14.96 -1.50
CA GLU A 56 -14.84 -16.26 -0.98
C GLU A 56 -16.37 -16.36 -0.96
N CYS A 57 -17.08 -15.25 -0.73
CA CYS A 57 -18.54 -15.21 -0.73
C CYS A 57 -19.18 -15.02 -2.11
N LEU A 58 -18.45 -14.63 -3.16
CA LEU A 58 -19.05 -14.30 -4.47
C LEU A 58 -19.80 -15.47 -5.11
N ALA A 59 -19.34 -16.71 -4.89
CA ALA A 59 -19.98 -17.91 -5.42
C ALA A 59 -21.43 -18.08 -4.90
N ALA A 60 -21.74 -17.58 -3.70
CA ALA A 60 -23.08 -17.64 -3.11
C ALA A 60 -24.11 -16.79 -3.88
N TYR A 61 -23.66 -15.80 -4.67
CA TYR A 61 -24.53 -14.88 -5.40
C TYR A 61 -24.69 -15.24 -6.88
N LYS A 62 -24.15 -16.38 -7.33
CA LYS A 62 -24.12 -16.76 -8.76
C LYS A 62 -25.50 -16.72 -9.45
N ASP A 63 -26.56 -17.05 -8.70
CA ASP A 63 -27.93 -17.12 -9.20
C ASP A 63 -28.69 -15.78 -9.07
N ASN A 64 -28.18 -14.83 -8.28
CA ASN A 64 -28.73 -13.48 -8.12
C ASN A 64 -27.81 -12.44 -8.76
N LYS A 65 -27.97 -12.23 -10.07
CA LYS A 65 -27.12 -11.33 -10.88
C LYS A 65 -27.03 -9.90 -10.34
N LYS A 66 -28.11 -9.36 -9.78
CA LYS A 66 -28.14 -7.97 -9.25
C LYS A 66 -27.29 -7.86 -7.99
N LEU A 67 -27.47 -8.80 -7.06
CA LEU A 67 -26.69 -8.83 -5.82
C LEU A 67 -25.21 -9.13 -6.12
N LEU A 68 -24.93 -10.09 -7.00
CA LEU A 68 -23.57 -10.37 -7.46
C LEU A 68 -22.88 -9.13 -8.04
N HIS A 69 -23.57 -8.38 -8.90
CA HIS A 69 -23.01 -7.15 -9.46
C HIS A 69 -22.70 -6.10 -8.40
N ARG A 70 -23.59 -5.92 -7.43
CA ARG A 70 -23.37 -5.02 -6.29
C ARG A 70 -22.11 -5.43 -5.51
N GLU A 71 -22.00 -6.68 -5.12
CA GLU A 71 -20.86 -7.17 -4.32
C GLU A 71 -19.54 -7.03 -5.07
N ILE A 72 -19.53 -7.31 -6.38
CA ILE A 72 -18.35 -7.08 -7.23
C ILE A 72 -17.95 -5.60 -7.25
N ASN A 73 -18.90 -4.66 -7.37
CA ASN A 73 -18.58 -3.23 -7.37
C ASN A 73 -17.98 -2.78 -6.02
N ILE A 74 -18.49 -3.28 -4.89
CA ILE A 74 -17.92 -2.94 -3.58
C ILE A 74 -16.54 -3.58 -3.43
N MET A 75 -16.32 -4.81 -3.91
CA MET A 75 -14.99 -5.44 -3.91
C MET A 75 -14.00 -4.63 -4.77
N PHE A 76 -14.45 -4.12 -5.92
CA PHE A 76 -13.62 -3.29 -6.78
C PHE A 76 -13.23 -1.96 -6.10
N GLY A 77 -14.16 -1.33 -5.37
CA GLY A 77 -13.83 -0.17 -4.54
C GLY A 77 -12.71 -0.46 -3.54
N ASP A 78 -12.74 -1.63 -2.89
CA ASP A 78 -11.68 -2.03 -1.96
C ASP A 78 -10.35 -2.27 -2.67
N ILE A 79 -10.35 -2.88 -3.88
CA ILE A 79 -9.15 -3.03 -4.70
C ILE A 79 -8.56 -1.67 -5.08
N HIS A 80 -9.41 -0.71 -5.48
CA HIS A 80 -8.98 0.65 -5.80
C HIS A 80 -8.29 1.29 -4.59
N PHE A 81 -8.94 1.28 -3.42
CA PHE A 81 -8.37 1.83 -2.20
C PHE A 81 -7.10 1.10 -1.75
N MET A 82 -7.01 -0.22 -1.97
CA MET A 82 -5.81 -1.00 -1.69
C MET A 82 -4.62 -0.47 -2.50
N PHE A 83 -4.75 -0.30 -3.82
CA PHE A 83 -3.66 0.23 -4.65
C PHE A 83 -3.31 1.68 -4.35
N VAL A 84 -4.29 2.51 -3.98
CA VAL A 84 -4.03 3.88 -3.50
C VAL A 84 -3.20 3.85 -2.23
N ALA A 85 -3.57 3.02 -1.25
CA ALA A 85 -2.83 2.88 0.01
C ALA A 85 -1.41 2.35 -0.22
N MET A 86 -1.23 1.32 -1.06
CA MET A 86 0.10 0.82 -1.44
C MET A 86 0.96 1.90 -2.11
N GLY A 87 0.35 2.74 -2.97
CA GLY A 87 1.05 3.89 -3.55
C GLY A 87 1.52 4.91 -2.51
N LYS A 88 0.74 5.11 -1.43
CA LYS A 88 1.12 5.96 -0.31
C LYS A 88 2.18 5.31 0.58
N VAL A 89 2.15 3.99 0.80
CA VAL A 89 3.24 3.24 1.45
C VAL A 89 4.56 3.52 0.74
N TYR A 90 4.62 3.29 -0.58
CA TYR A 90 5.83 3.55 -1.37
C TYR A 90 6.26 5.02 -1.33
N SER A 91 5.33 5.96 -1.34
CA SER A 91 5.65 7.39 -1.27
C SER A 91 6.35 7.74 0.06
N ASN A 92 5.83 7.25 1.20
CA ASN A 92 6.44 7.45 2.51
C ASN A 92 7.80 6.74 2.63
N VAL A 93 7.90 5.50 2.13
CA VAL A 93 9.16 4.74 2.05
C VAL A 93 10.24 5.53 1.32
N LEU A 94 9.94 6.02 0.11
CA LEU A 94 10.93 6.72 -0.71
C LEU A 94 11.41 8.01 -0.05
N LEU A 95 10.50 8.73 0.62
CA LEU A 95 10.85 9.94 1.36
C LEU A 95 11.70 9.61 2.59
N LEU A 96 11.32 8.61 3.39
CA LEU A 96 12.10 8.13 4.52
C LEU A 96 13.51 7.72 4.11
N LEU A 97 13.65 6.89 3.08
CA LEU A 97 14.96 6.44 2.60
C LEU A 97 15.83 7.60 2.11
N LYS A 98 15.23 8.62 1.50
CA LYS A 98 15.92 9.85 1.08
C LYS A 98 16.45 10.62 2.30
N ILE A 99 15.62 10.86 3.31
CA ILE A 99 16.00 11.57 4.55
C ILE A 99 17.06 10.78 5.33
N LEU A 100 16.92 9.45 5.36
CA LEU A 100 17.86 8.56 6.04
C LEU A 100 19.20 8.42 5.30
N GLY A 101 19.33 8.94 4.07
CA GLY A 101 20.53 8.87 3.24
C GLY A 101 20.80 7.47 2.66
N LYS A 102 19.78 6.61 2.55
CA LYS A 102 19.90 5.22 2.10
C LYS A 102 19.69 5.11 0.59
N HIS A 103 20.59 5.73 -0.17
CA HIS A 103 20.49 5.89 -1.63
C HIS A 103 20.41 4.55 -2.39
N GLU A 104 21.21 3.55 -2.03
CA GLU A 104 21.20 2.25 -2.70
C GLU A 104 19.85 1.54 -2.56
N LEU A 105 19.31 1.51 -1.33
CA LEU A 105 17.99 0.93 -1.07
C LEU A 105 16.88 1.71 -1.79
N LEU A 106 16.94 3.04 -1.80
CA LEU A 106 16.01 3.88 -2.55
C LEU A 106 16.01 3.53 -4.05
N CYS A 107 17.18 3.40 -4.67
CA CYS A 107 17.30 3.00 -6.07
C CYS A 107 16.80 1.58 -6.32
N SER A 108 17.03 0.66 -5.39
CA SER A 108 16.49 -0.71 -5.44
C SER A 108 14.96 -0.71 -5.42
N VAL A 109 14.34 0.05 -4.51
CA VAL A 109 12.87 0.17 -4.44
C VAL A 109 12.29 0.76 -5.74
N LEU A 110 12.87 1.85 -6.25
CA LEU A 110 12.43 2.49 -7.49
C LEU A 110 12.54 1.59 -8.73
N SER A 111 13.53 0.69 -8.74
CA SER A 111 13.74 -0.23 -9.86
C SER A 111 12.95 -1.54 -9.73
N SER A 112 12.38 -1.83 -8.55
CA SER A 112 11.60 -3.04 -8.31
C SER A 112 10.34 -3.13 -9.18
N ASP A 113 10.04 -4.33 -9.67
CA ASP A 113 8.86 -4.57 -10.50
C ASP A 113 7.56 -4.43 -9.72
N HIS A 114 7.59 -4.73 -8.42
CA HIS A 114 6.44 -4.53 -7.54
C HIS A 114 6.05 -3.04 -7.46
N TYR A 115 7.00 -2.15 -7.16
CA TYR A 115 6.74 -0.71 -7.14
C TYR A 115 6.22 -0.20 -8.49
N LYS A 116 6.83 -0.61 -9.60
CA LYS A 116 6.39 -0.24 -10.95
C LYS A 116 4.96 -0.70 -11.22
N THR A 117 4.62 -1.94 -10.84
CA THR A 117 3.29 -2.52 -10.98
C THR A 117 2.27 -1.76 -10.14
N VAL A 118 2.53 -1.55 -8.85
CA VAL A 118 1.63 -0.79 -7.97
C VAL A 118 1.42 0.63 -8.47
N LYS A 119 2.49 1.32 -8.89
CA LYS A 119 2.41 2.67 -9.46
C LYS A 119 1.55 2.69 -10.72
N PHE A 120 1.74 1.70 -11.61
CA PHE A 120 0.94 1.57 -12.82
C PHE A 120 -0.54 1.35 -12.48
N PHE A 121 -0.85 0.39 -11.62
CA PHE A 121 -2.23 0.09 -11.19
C PHE A 121 -2.89 1.31 -10.56
N ARG A 122 -2.25 1.94 -9.57
CA ARG A 122 -2.77 3.14 -8.91
C ARG A 122 -3.08 4.25 -9.91
N ASN A 123 -2.14 4.59 -10.79
CA ASN A 123 -2.34 5.66 -11.78
C ASN A 123 -3.47 5.33 -12.76
N ASN A 124 -3.60 4.07 -13.18
CA ASN A 124 -4.68 3.66 -14.09
C ASN A 124 -6.05 3.70 -13.42
N LEU A 125 -6.11 3.33 -12.14
CA LEU A 125 -7.33 3.33 -11.35
C LEU A 125 -7.77 4.75 -10.95
N GLU A 126 -6.83 5.67 -10.73
CA GLU A 126 -7.06 7.08 -10.38
C GLU A 126 -7.60 7.89 -11.56
N HIS A 127 -6.99 7.74 -12.74
CA HIS A 127 -7.38 8.47 -13.97
C HIS A 127 -8.30 7.64 -14.87
N MET A 128 -9.21 6.88 -14.27
CA MET A 128 -10.02 5.90 -15.02
C MET A 128 -11.08 6.59 -15.91
N ASP A 129 -11.60 7.73 -15.47
CA ASP A 129 -12.58 8.56 -16.17
C ASP A 129 -11.99 9.32 -17.35
N GLU A 130 -10.79 9.88 -17.20
CA GLU A 130 -10.06 10.60 -18.28
C GLU A 130 -9.81 9.69 -19.49
N LYS A 131 -9.58 8.40 -19.23
CA LYS A 131 -9.33 7.40 -20.28
C LYS A 131 -10.60 6.87 -20.93
N LEU A 132 -11.80 7.25 -20.45
CA LEU A 132 -13.07 6.95 -21.11
C LEU A 132 -13.23 7.77 -22.41
N THR A 133 -12.55 8.91 -22.53
CA THR A 133 -12.78 9.89 -23.60
C THR A 133 -11.62 10.05 -24.58
N ASP A 134 -10.40 9.64 -24.23
CA ASP A 134 -9.18 10.06 -24.95
C ASP A 134 -8.64 9.16 -26.07
N GLN A 135 -9.24 7.98 -26.37
CA GLN A 135 -8.81 7.16 -27.53
C GLN A 135 -9.95 6.45 -28.26
N ASN A 136 -10.56 7.16 -29.23
CA ASN A 136 -11.74 6.72 -29.97
C ASN A 136 -11.46 5.83 -31.21
N ASP A 137 -10.23 5.40 -31.49
CA ASP A 137 -9.94 4.57 -32.68
C ASP A 137 -9.26 3.21 -32.43
N LYS A 138 -8.82 2.90 -31.21
CA LYS A 138 -8.17 1.60 -30.91
C LYS A 138 -9.15 0.45 -30.56
N TYR A 139 -10.45 0.72 -30.46
CA TYR A 139 -11.46 -0.19 -29.89
C TYR A 139 -12.66 -0.55 -30.81
N ARG A 140 -12.47 -0.53 -32.14
CA ARG A 140 -13.49 -0.91 -33.14
C ARG A 140 -13.67 -2.44 -33.32
N LYS A 141 -14.14 -3.19 -32.31
CA LYS A 141 -14.73 -4.52 -32.56
C LYS A 141 -16.11 -4.69 -31.94
N SER A 142 -17.01 -5.27 -32.75
CA SER A 142 -18.44 -5.40 -32.50
C SER A 142 -18.79 -6.16 -31.22
N TRP A 143 -19.88 -5.70 -30.60
CA TRP A 143 -20.37 -5.88 -29.24
C TRP A 143 -21.10 -7.20 -28.96
N TYR A 144 -21.19 -8.09 -29.95
CA TYR A 144 -21.78 -9.42 -29.82
C TYR A 144 -20.71 -10.51 -29.99
N SER A 145 -20.22 -11.01 -28.85
CA SER A 145 -19.55 -12.31 -28.77
C SER A 145 -20.09 -13.04 -27.54
N THR A 146 -20.43 -14.31 -27.74
CA THR A 146 -21.33 -15.12 -26.90
C THR A 146 -20.62 -16.02 -25.90
N SER A 147 -19.33 -15.80 -25.58
CA SER A 147 -18.60 -16.56 -24.54
C SER A 147 -18.21 -15.69 -23.32
N SER A 148 -18.60 -16.20 -22.15
CA SER A 148 -18.43 -15.77 -20.74
C SER A 148 -18.02 -14.32 -20.39
N ARG A 149 -19.04 -13.57 -19.93
CA ARG A 149 -19.01 -12.46 -18.94
C ARG A 149 -18.24 -11.19 -19.33
N SER A 150 -18.96 -10.26 -19.95
CA SER A 150 -18.48 -8.89 -20.16
C SER A 150 -19.18 -7.90 -19.20
N HIS A 151 -18.45 -7.38 -18.20
CA HIS A 151 -18.78 -6.09 -17.58
C HIS A 151 -18.20 -4.95 -18.42
N TRP A 152 -18.79 -3.77 -18.35
CA TRP A 152 -18.24 -2.54 -18.93
C TRP A 152 -16.78 -2.30 -18.46
N PHE A 153 -16.50 -2.67 -17.20
CA PHE A 153 -15.17 -2.78 -16.59
C PHE A 153 -14.26 -3.82 -17.28
N SER A 154 -14.79 -5.01 -17.62
CA SER A 154 -14.06 -6.10 -18.32
C SER A 154 -13.74 -5.76 -19.78
N ARG A 155 -14.55 -4.92 -20.42
CA ARG A 155 -14.43 -4.60 -21.85
C ARG A 155 -13.38 -3.53 -22.13
N GLN A 156 -12.98 -2.74 -21.14
CA GLN A 156 -12.12 -1.60 -21.37
C GLN A 156 -10.69 -1.72 -20.81
N TRP A 157 -10.42 -2.55 -19.79
CA TRP A 157 -9.16 -2.39 -19.02
C TRP A 157 -8.39 -3.66 -18.63
N GLY A 158 -8.99 -4.85 -18.61
CA GLY A 158 -8.26 -6.11 -18.35
C GLY A 158 -9.12 -7.22 -17.72
N THR A 159 -8.49 -8.26 -17.20
CA THR A 159 -9.16 -9.46 -16.66
C THR A 159 -8.92 -9.61 -15.18
N MET A 160 -9.93 -10.06 -14.44
CA MET A 160 -9.78 -10.50 -13.06
C MET A 160 -10.05 -12.00 -13.02
N SER A 161 -9.03 -12.79 -12.70
CA SER A 161 -9.14 -14.24 -12.49
C SER A 161 -9.46 -14.54 -11.01
N GLU A 162 -9.34 -15.79 -10.57
CA GLU A 162 -9.55 -16.19 -9.18
C GLU A 162 -8.46 -15.71 -8.22
N THR A 163 -7.29 -15.32 -8.71
CA THR A 163 -6.19 -14.83 -7.87
C THR A 163 -5.57 -13.56 -8.40
N GLU A 164 -5.76 -13.21 -9.66
CA GLU A 164 -5.02 -12.12 -10.29
C GLU A 164 -5.96 -11.03 -10.82
N ILE A 165 -5.42 -9.82 -10.90
CA ILE A 165 -5.96 -8.73 -11.68
C ILE A 165 -4.93 -8.31 -12.72
N THR A 166 -5.36 -8.21 -13.96
CA THR A 166 -4.53 -7.75 -15.08
C THR A 166 -5.08 -6.42 -15.56
N LEU A 167 -4.21 -5.42 -15.72
CA LEU A 167 -4.51 -4.14 -16.35
C LEU A 167 -3.43 -3.83 -17.38
N GLY A 168 -3.81 -3.72 -18.66
CA GLY A 168 -2.85 -3.58 -19.75
C GLY A 168 -1.82 -4.72 -19.75
N ASP A 169 -0.53 -4.37 -19.76
CA ASP A 169 0.59 -5.33 -19.75
C ASP A 169 1.03 -5.74 -18.34
N TYR A 170 0.35 -5.26 -17.29
CA TYR A 170 0.69 -5.54 -15.90
C TYR A 170 -0.33 -6.49 -15.26
N THR A 171 0.18 -7.46 -14.51
CA THR A 171 -0.63 -8.37 -13.68
C THR A 171 -0.19 -8.23 -12.24
N PHE A 172 -1.17 -8.25 -11.34
CA PHE A 172 -0.97 -8.22 -9.90
C PHE A 172 -1.75 -9.37 -9.26
N SER A 173 -1.07 -10.17 -8.45
CA SER A 173 -1.69 -11.25 -7.67
C SER A 173 -2.34 -10.68 -6.42
N ILE A 174 -3.63 -10.94 -6.23
CA ILE A 174 -4.40 -10.58 -5.05
C ILE A 174 -4.31 -11.75 -4.05
N ASP A 175 -3.11 -11.92 -3.50
CA ASP A 175 -2.81 -12.86 -2.41
C ASP A 175 -1.94 -12.19 -1.35
N GLU A 176 -1.73 -12.86 -0.21
CA GLU A 176 -0.98 -12.28 0.91
C GLU A 176 0.51 -12.10 0.57
N GLN A 177 1.07 -12.98 -0.28
CA GLN A 177 2.48 -12.92 -0.69
C GLN A 177 2.77 -11.65 -1.49
N SER A 178 1.79 -11.15 -2.24
CA SER A 178 1.89 -9.87 -2.93
C SER A 178 2.14 -8.67 -2.00
N LEU A 179 1.92 -8.80 -0.68
CA LEU A 179 2.18 -7.75 0.30
C LEU A 179 3.60 -7.81 0.88
N PHE A 180 4.31 -8.93 0.73
CA PHE A 180 5.60 -9.16 1.37
C PHE A 180 6.65 -8.10 0.99
N PRO A 181 6.76 -7.64 -0.28
CA PRO A 181 7.73 -6.60 -0.61
C PRO A 181 7.52 -5.30 0.18
N LEU A 182 6.29 -4.94 0.53
CA LEU A 182 6.01 -3.78 1.37
C LEU A 182 6.48 -4.02 2.82
N TRP A 183 6.27 -5.23 3.32
CA TRP A 183 6.61 -5.62 4.68
C TRP A 183 8.13 -5.70 4.87
N GLU A 184 8.84 -6.28 3.90
CA GLU A 184 10.30 -6.37 3.89
C GLU A 184 10.96 -4.99 3.87
N ILE A 185 10.42 -4.05 3.10
CA ILE A 185 10.94 -2.68 3.07
C ILE A 185 10.68 -1.98 4.42
N TYR A 186 9.50 -2.19 5.02
CA TYR A 186 9.19 -1.68 6.34
C TYR A 186 10.16 -2.22 7.40
N ASP A 187 10.46 -3.52 7.39
CA ASP A 187 11.41 -4.13 8.33
C ASP A 187 12.82 -3.58 8.16
N GLN A 188 13.26 -3.33 6.92
CA GLN A 188 14.52 -2.66 6.65
C GLN A 188 14.55 -1.23 7.20
N ILE A 189 13.46 -0.47 7.04
CA ILE A 189 13.33 0.88 7.62
C ILE A 189 13.42 0.82 9.14
N LEU A 190 12.70 -0.09 9.80
CA LEU A 190 12.79 -0.26 11.25
C LEU A 190 14.21 -0.60 11.71
N ALA A 191 14.92 -1.48 11.00
CA ALA A 191 16.31 -1.81 11.31
C ALA A 191 17.22 -0.57 11.22
N ILE A 192 17.04 0.25 10.19
CA ILE A 192 17.79 1.52 10.02
C ILE A 192 17.48 2.50 11.15
N LEU A 193 16.21 2.67 11.51
CA LEU A 193 15.79 3.55 12.60
C LEU A 193 16.32 3.06 13.94
N ASN A 194 16.33 1.74 14.14
CA ASN A 194 16.84 1.13 15.35
C ASN A 194 18.33 1.43 15.55
N GLU A 195 19.13 1.23 14.51
CA GLU A 195 20.56 1.50 14.53
C GLU A 195 20.88 2.99 14.70
N LYS A 196 20.19 3.86 13.95
CA LYS A 196 20.55 5.28 13.84
C LYS A 196 19.97 6.16 14.94
N TYR A 197 18.79 5.85 15.46
CA TYR A 197 18.08 6.71 16.42
C TYR A 197 17.76 5.99 17.73
N ILE A 198 17.24 4.77 17.69
CA ILE A 198 16.71 4.13 18.90
C ILE A 198 17.83 3.68 19.83
N VAL A 199 18.77 2.85 19.36
CA VAL A 199 19.89 2.35 20.18
C VAL A 199 20.72 3.49 20.78
N PRO A 200 21.10 4.54 20.03
CA PRO A 200 21.85 5.66 20.59
C PRO A 200 21.10 6.48 21.64
N ASN A 201 19.77 6.61 21.52
CA ASN A 201 18.97 7.45 22.42
C ASN A 201 18.38 6.69 23.61
N LYS A 202 18.32 5.35 23.55
CA LYS A 202 17.57 4.49 24.48
C LYS A 202 17.85 4.80 25.95
N GLU A 203 19.11 4.75 26.37
CA GLU A 203 19.46 4.96 27.79
C GLU A 203 19.09 6.36 28.30
N LYS A 204 19.11 7.38 27.42
CA LYS A 204 18.75 8.75 27.78
C LYS A 204 17.24 8.90 27.91
N VAL A 205 16.49 8.38 26.93
CA VAL A 205 15.02 8.41 26.90
C VAL A 205 14.45 7.63 28.08
N ASP A 206 14.93 6.41 28.33
CA ASP A 206 14.49 5.56 29.44
C ASP A 206 14.68 6.23 30.81
N ARG A 207 15.77 6.99 30.97
CA ARG A 207 16.02 7.77 32.19
C ARG A 207 15.06 8.94 32.34
N LEU A 208 14.78 9.66 31.27
CA LEU A 208 13.89 10.84 31.29
C LEU A 208 12.43 10.46 31.50
N PHE A 209 11.99 9.35 30.90
CA PHE A 209 10.61 8.90 30.93
C PHE A 209 10.37 7.73 31.88
N LYS A 210 11.24 7.55 32.89
CA LYS A 210 11.09 6.49 33.89
C LYS A 210 9.69 6.56 34.52
N GLY A 211 8.89 5.50 34.34
CA GLY A 211 7.50 5.40 34.83
C GLY A 211 6.42 6.01 33.93
N HIS A 212 6.76 6.54 32.75
CA HIS A 212 5.83 7.20 31.82
C HIS A 212 5.86 6.64 30.39
N LEU A 213 6.76 5.67 30.09
CA LEU A 213 6.76 4.98 28.80
C LEU A 213 5.59 3.98 28.72
N PRO A 214 4.99 3.76 27.52
CA PRO A 214 3.98 2.74 27.33
C PRO A 214 4.51 1.37 27.77
N SER A 215 3.78 0.68 28.65
CA SER A 215 4.10 -0.68 29.05
C SER A 215 4.02 -1.63 27.86
N GLU A 216 4.96 -2.58 27.79
CA GLU A 216 5.16 -3.52 26.67
C GLU A 216 3.90 -4.21 26.13
#